data_AF-A0A1A9QDK8-F1
#
_entry.id   AF-A0A1A9QDK8-F1
#
_cell.length_a   1.000
_cell.length_b   1.000
_cell.length_c   1.000
_cell.angle_alpha   90.00
_cell.angle_beta   90.00
_cell.angle_gamma   90.00
#
_symmetry.space_group_name_H-M   'P 1'
#
loop_
_entity.id
_entity.type
_entity.pdbx_description
1 polymer ?
#
loop_
_entity_poly.entity_id
_entity_poly.type
_entity_poly.pdbx_seq_one_letter_code
_entity_poly.pdbx_strand_id
1 'polypeptide(L)'
;MNPLGTKVLISVGVTGALGGAGYGIHALTSSPDTSDTSDTLSNFFKKDSTIKLVSQDDGSEAAWTKAHDAYLLEKDEVGLSITDKTINNGTDIKDWCASALTKTIRSTSDLLYRQAKKWCTEFKTISEQIGSTKTREEDLATLDGKHGALDEKIKQALKQITDVSGNNQNGAKLKKWCDNNLKRSYSDVQEYYYKHIVSNCYK
;
A
#
# COMPACT_ATOMS: atom_id res chain seq x y z
N MET A 1 8.27 21.40 47.04
CA MET A 1 7.36 21.10 45.91
C MET A 1 8.12 21.42 44.64
N ASN A 2 8.64 20.38 43.96
CA ASN A 2 9.44 20.51 42.73
C ASN A 2 8.61 19.97 41.55
N PRO A 3 8.58 20.64 40.38
CA PRO A 3 8.01 20.09 39.16
C PRO A 3 9.12 19.67 38.18
N LEU A 4 9.25 18.39 37.85
CA LEU A 4 10.12 17.86 36.77
C LEU A 4 9.81 16.36 36.59
N GLY A 5 9.59 15.79 35.41
CA GLY A 5 9.66 16.29 34.06
C GLY A 5 9.17 15.23 33.07
N THR A 6 8.60 15.69 31.96
CA THR A 6 8.21 14.90 30.78
C THR A 6 9.45 14.55 29.97
N LYS A 7 9.67 13.27 29.66
CA LYS A 7 10.68 12.86 28.67
C LYS A 7 10.00 12.66 27.32
N VAL A 8 10.22 13.62 26.41
CA VAL A 8 9.99 13.46 24.97
C VAL A 8 11.27 12.89 24.37
N LEU A 9 11.16 11.73 23.72
CA LEU A 9 12.22 11.13 22.92
C LEU A 9 11.93 11.45 21.45
N ILE A 10 12.59 12.49 20.93
CA ILE A 10 12.70 12.80 19.51
C ILE A 10 13.98 12.13 19.03
N SER A 11 13.88 11.19 18.08
CA SER A 11 15.02 10.77 17.27
C SER A 11 14.85 11.27 15.83
N VAL A 12 15.63 12.31 15.53
CA VAL A 12 16.07 12.79 14.21
C VAL A 12 16.83 11.65 13.51
N GLY A 13 16.88 11.43 12.19
CA GLY A 13 16.38 12.11 10.99
C GLY A 13 17.06 11.44 9.77
N VAL A 14 16.55 11.65 8.57
CA VAL A 14 17.35 11.46 7.34
C VAL A 14 17.04 12.62 6.40
N THR A 15 18.01 13.52 6.29
CA THR A 15 18.12 14.52 5.22
C THR A 15 18.36 13.83 3.89
N GLY A 16 17.41 13.95 2.97
CA GLY A 16 17.57 13.61 1.57
C GLY A 16 16.74 14.58 0.73
N ALA A 17 17.38 15.63 0.22
CA ALA A 17 16.79 16.47 -0.82
C ALA A 17 16.97 15.75 -2.16
N LEU A 18 15.89 15.43 -2.87
CA LEU A 18 15.82 15.34 -4.33
C LEU A 18 14.33 15.38 -4.73
N GLY A 19 13.98 16.36 -5.56
CA GLY A 19 12.61 16.74 -5.89
C GLY A 19 11.90 15.83 -6.91
N GLY A 20 10.57 16.02 -6.97
CA GLY A 20 9.70 15.45 -7.99
C GLY A 20 8.27 15.26 -7.49
N ALA A 21 7.40 16.24 -7.75
CA ALA A 21 5.95 16.23 -7.55
C ALA A 21 5.46 15.89 -6.13
N GLY A 22 5.52 16.89 -5.24
CA GLY A 22 4.89 16.84 -3.93
C GLY A 22 3.37 16.74 -4.05
N TYR A 23 2.81 15.57 -3.75
CA TYR A 23 1.51 15.53 -3.11
C TYR A 23 1.75 15.87 -1.65
N GLY A 24 1.30 17.06 -1.24
CA GLY A 24 1.48 17.52 0.11
C GLY A 24 0.91 16.51 1.10
N ILE A 25 1.76 15.96 1.96
CA ILE A 25 1.32 15.49 3.25
C ILE A 25 0.87 16.77 3.96
N HIS A 26 -0.43 17.07 3.89
CA HIS A 26 -1.05 17.94 4.88
C HIS A 26 -0.86 17.22 6.21
N ALA A 27 0.23 17.57 6.91
CA ALA A 27 0.23 17.53 8.35
C ALA A 27 -0.93 18.44 8.75
N LEU A 28 -2.08 17.85 9.04
CA LEU A 28 -3.09 18.48 9.84
C LEU A 28 -2.44 18.74 11.19
N THR A 29 -1.78 19.88 11.33
CA THR A 29 -1.64 20.55 12.62
C THR A 29 -3.04 21.05 12.98
N SER A 30 -3.94 20.11 13.25
CA SER A 30 -5.17 20.39 13.96
C SER A 30 -4.79 20.43 15.43
N SER A 31 -5.17 21.53 16.06
CA SER A 31 -5.02 21.89 17.46
C SER A 31 -5.09 20.71 18.43
N PRO A 32 -4.43 20.80 19.60
CA PRO A 32 -4.72 19.94 20.73
C PRO A 32 -6.10 20.33 21.28
N ASP A 33 -7.15 19.92 20.59
CA ASP A 33 -8.51 20.03 21.08
C ASP A 33 -9.18 18.67 20.96
N THR A 34 -9.68 18.25 22.11
CA THR A 34 -10.52 17.11 22.40
C THR A 34 -11.83 17.17 21.62
N SER A 35 -11.79 17.04 20.29
CA SER A 35 -13.00 16.74 19.53
C SER A 35 -13.24 15.24 19.64
N ASP A 36 -14.04 14.83 20.63
CA ASP A 36 -14.79 13.58 20.55
C ASP A 36 -15.58 13.61 19.24
N THR A 37 -14.98 13.11 18.15
CA THR A 37 -15.71 12.87 16.92
C THR A 37 -16.54 11.63 17.16
N SER A 38 -17.72 11.78 17.76
CA SER A 38 -18.76 10.76 17.76
C SER A 38 -19.36 10.54 16.35
N ASP A 39 -18.55 10.78 15.31
CA ASP A 39 -18.94 10.68 13.92
C ASP A 39 -18.43 9.37 13.36
N THR A 40 -19.19 8.79 12.44
CA THR A 40 -18.80 7.53 11.82
C THR A 40 -17.59 7.75 10.91
N LEU A 41 -16.80 6.70 10.73
CA LEU A 41 -15.65 6.73 9.85
C LEU A 41 -16.03 7.09 8.40
N SER A 42 -17.21 6.64 7.93
CA SER A 42 -17.76 7.05 6.63
C SER A 42 -17.96 8.56 6.54
N ASN A 43 -18.58 9.17 7.55
CA ASN A 43 -18.82 10.61 7.57
C ASN A 43 -17.53 11.39 7.69
N PHE A 44 -16.55 10.90 8.46
CA PHE A 44 -15.22 11.49 8.53
C PHE A 44 -14.57 11.51 7.14
N PHE A 45 -14.58 10.39 6.42
CA PHE A 45 -14.02 10.34 5.07
C PHE A 45 -14.77 11.22 4.06
N LYS A 46 -16.10 11.31 4.15
CA LYS A 46 -16.90 12.18 3.26
C LYS A 46 -16.60 13.67 3.43
N LYS A 47 -16.11 14.09 4.60
CA LYS A 47 -15.69 15.49 4.85
C LYS A 47 -14.37 15.83 4.17
N ASP A 48 -13.54 14.82 3.87
CA ASP A 48 -12.27 14.99 3.17
C ASP A 48 -12.48 14.72 1.67
N SER A 49 -12.52 15.78 0.86
CA SER A 49 -12.74 15.67 -0.59
C SER A 49 -11.63 14.92 -1.34
N THR A 50 -10.48 14.67 -0.70
CA THR A 50 -9.38 13.91 -1.29
C THR A 50 -9.58 12.40 -1.15
N ILE A 51 -10.46 11.97 -0.23
CA ILE A 51 -10.74 10.57 0.03
C ILE A 51 -12.00 10.17 -0.72
N LYS A 52 -11.85 9.20 -1.63
CA LYS A 52 -12.96 8.58 -2.33
C LYS A 52 -13.19 7.19 -1.76
N LEU A 53 -14.37 6.94 -1.19
CA LEU A 53 -14.72 5.60 -0.73
C LEU A 53 -15.05 4.71 -1.93
N VAL A 54 -14.59 3.46 -1.89
CA VAL A 54 -15.05 2.45 -2.85
C VAL A 54 -16.53 2.20 -2.59
N SER A 55 -17.35 2.23 -3.65
CA SER A 55 -18.79 2.01 -3.50
C SER A 55 -19.09 0.57 -3.03
N GLN A 56 -20.13 0.46 -2.22
CA GLN A 56 -20.62 -0.81 -1.66
C GLN A 56 -21.61 -1.51 -2.59
N ASP A 57 -21.89 -0.94 -3.75
CA ASP A 57 -22.69 -1.56 -4.79
C ASP A 57 -21.94 -2.69 -5.52
N ASP A 58 -22.67 -3.42 -6.36
CA ASP A 58 -22.12 -4.51 -7.18
C ASP A 58 -21.42 -3.98 -8.44
N GLY A 59 -21.58 -2.69 -8.76
CA GLY A 59 -20.83 -2.04 -9.84
C GLY A 59 -19.33 -1.87 -9.54
N SER A 60 -18.92 -2.10 -8.30
CA SER A 60 -17.56 -1.83 -7.80
C SER A 60 -16.70 -3.08 -7.61
N GLU A 61 -17.10 -4.23 -8.17
CA GLU A 61 -16.38 -5.50 -8.06
C GLU A 61 -14.88 -5.37 -8.39
N ALA A 62 -14.55 -4.69 -9.50
CA ALA A 62 -13.16 -4.49 -9.91
C ALA A 62 -12.31 -3.75 -8.86
N ALA A 63 -12.90 -2.79 -8.15
CA ALA A 63 -12.21 -2.06 -7.09
C ALA A 63 -11.96 -2.95 -5.86
N TRP A 64 -12.91 -3.83 -5.53
CA TRP A 64 -12.75 -4.79 -4.42
C TRP A 64 -11.77 -5.92 -4.75
N THR A 65 -11.76 -6.41 -5.99
CA THR A 65 -10.71 -7.33 -6.47
C THR A 65 -9.34 -6.67 -6.39
N LYS A 66 -9.23 -5.40 -6.80
CA LYS A 66 -7.99 -4.62 -6.70
C LYS A 66 -7.54 -4.44 -5.24
N ALA A 67 -8.46 -4.14 -4.32
CA ALA A 67 -8.17 -4.04 -2.90
C ALA A 67 -7.67 -5.38 -2.32
N HIS A 68 -8.27 -6.50 -2.75
CA HIS A 68 -7.85 -7.85 -2.34
C HIS A 68 -6.46 -8.21 -2.82
N ASP A 69 -6.19 -7.99 -4.10
CA ASP A 69 -4.87 -8.23 -4.70
C ASP A 69 -3.77 -7.42 -3.97
N ALA A 70 -4.03 -6.16 -3.64
CA ALA A 70 -3.10 -5.33 -2.87
C ALA A 70 -2.98 -5.81 -1.41
N TYR A 71 -4.10 -6.18 -0.77
CA TYR A 71 -4.13 -6.66 0.61
C TYR A 71 -3.22 -7.87 0.81
N LEU A 72 -3.27 -8.86 -0.10
CA LEU A 72 -2.42 -10.04 0.00
C LEU A 72 -0.91 -9.72 0.02
N LEU A 73 -0.52 -8.59 -0.55
CA LEU A 73 0.88 -8.16 -0.67
C LEU A 73 1.35 -7.26 0.46
N GLU A 74 0.42 -6.58 1.14
CA GLU A 74 0.69 -5.46 2.04
C GLU A 74 0.12 -5.65 3.44
N LYS A 75 -0.74 -6.66 3.70
CA LYS A 75 -1.37 -6.89 5.01
C LYS A 75 -0.40 -7.06 6.17
N ASP A 76 0.83 -7.53 5.89
CA ASP A 76 1.87 -7.76 6.91
C ASP A 76 2.63 -6.48 7.26
N GLU A 77 2.32 -5.36 6.60
CA GLU A 77 2.80 -4.04 7.02
C GLU A 77 2.12 -3.61 8.32
N VAL A 78 2.86 -2.84 9.13
CA VAL A 78 2.47 -2.51 10.50
C VAL A 78 1.10 -1.84 10.57
N GLY A 79 0.13 -2.59 11.11
CA GLY A 79 -1.23 -2.13 11.34
C GLY A 79 -2.12 -2.12 10.10
N LEU A 80 -1.80 -2.90 9.06
CA LEU A 80 -2.66 -3.02 7.87
C LEU A 80 -3.51 -4.31 7.82
N SER A 81 -3.14 -5.36 8.55
CA SER A 81 -4.00 -6.55 8.68
C SER A 81 -5.33 -6.18 9.33
N ILE A 82 -6.45 -6.61 8.72
CA ILE A 82 -7.81 -6.24 9.16
C ILE A 82 -8.51 -7.32 10.00
N THR A 83 -7.98 -8.54 9.98
CA THR A 83 -8.51 -9.70 10.70
C THR A 83 -7.46 -10.81 10.75
N ASP A 84 -7.58 -11.70 11.74
CA ASP A 84 -6.78 -12.93 11.81
C ASP A 84 -7.34 -14.03 10.88
N LYS A 85 -8.53 -13.83 10.31
CA LYS A 85 -9.14 -14.74 9.35
C LYS A 85 -8.50 -14.60 7.97
N THR A 86 -8.49 -15.68 7.21
CA THR A 86 -8.09 -15.64 5.80
C THR A 86 -9.10 -14.81 5.00
N ILE A 87 -8.58 -13.84 4.25
CA ILE A 87 -9.31 -13.06 3.25
C ILE A 87 -9.11 -13.74 1.88
N ASN A 88 -10.17 -14.33 1.34
CA ASN A 88 -10.11 -15.16 0.15
C ASN A 88 -10.40 -14.38 -1.14
N ASN A 89 -11.16 -13.28 -1.04
CA ASN A 89 -11.59 -12.50 -2.20
C ASN A 89 -11.90 -11.04 -1.83
N GLY A 90 -12.28 -10.25 -2.84
CA GLY A 90 -12.69 -8.85 -2.68
C GLY A 90 -13.94 -8.65 -1.83
N THR A 91 -14.88 -9.60 -1.83
CA THR A 91 -16.11 -9.53 -1.03
C THR A 91 -15.80 -9.53 0.46
N ASP A 92 -14.82 -10.33 0.91
CA ASP A 92 -14.40 -10.35 2.31
C ASP A 92 -13.90 -8.96 2.78
N ILE A 93 -13.20 -8.22 1.90
CA ILE A 93 -12.75 -6.85 2.18
C ILE A 93 -13.93 -5.88 2.14
N LYS A 94 -14.81 -6.00 1.15
CA LYS A 94 -16.03 -5.20 1.01
C LYS A 94 -16.88 -5.29 2.29
N ASP A 95 -17.14 -6.50 2.76
CA ASP A 95 -17.94 -6.76 3.96
C ASP A 95 -17.28 -6.20 5.22
N TRP A 96 -15.96 -6.38 5.35
CA TRP A 96 -15.20 -5.77 6.44
C TRP A 96 -15.32 -4.24 6.40
N CYS A 97 -15.18 -3.64 5.22
CA CYS A 97 -15.32 -2.20 5.03
C CYS A 97 -16.72 -1.69 5.38
N ALA A 98 -17.77 -2.40 4.96
CA ALA A 98 -19.15 -2.06 5.30
C ALA A 98 -19.34 -1.98 6.83
N SER A 99 -18.77 -2.92 7.59
CA SER A 99 -18.79 -2.87 9.05
C SER A 99 -17.90 -1.76 9.61
N ALA A 100 -16.64 -1.66 9.15
CA ALA A 100 -15.66 -0.71 9.66
C ALA A 100 -16.12 0.76 9.50
N LEU A 101 -16.75 1.07 8.37
CA LEU A 101 -17.19 2.44 8.04
C LEU A 101 -18.33 2.95 8.94
N THR A 102 -19.07 2.07 9.61
CA THR A 102 -20.13 2.44 10.57
C THR A 102 -19.60 2.76 11.97
N LYS A 103 -18.35 2.39 12.27
CA LYS A 103 -17.75 2.61 13.58
C LYS A 103 -17.29 4.04 13.74
N THR A 104 -17.31 4.55 14.96
CA THR A 104 -16.77 5.86 15.31
C THR A 104 -15.28 5.78 15.57
N ILE A 105 -14.55 6.84 15.25
CA ILE A 105 -13.13 7.00 15.56
C ILE A 105 -12.92 8.23 16.43
N ARG A 106 -11.87 8.20 17.26
CA ARG A 106 -11.48 9.35 18.08
C ARG A 106 -10.37 10.16 17.42
N SER A 107 -9.61 9.54 16.52
CA SER A 107 -8.45 10.16 15.87
C SER A 107 -8.09 9.49 14.55
N THR A 108 -7.42 10.22 13.66
CA THR A 108 -6.77 9.67 12.46
C THR A 108 -5.57 8.78 12.77
N SER A 109 -5.09 8.77 14.02
CA SER A 109 -4.10 7.81 14.50
C SER A 109 -4.69 6.44 14.82
N ASP A 110 -6.02 6.31 14.88
CA ASP A 110 -6.68 5.04 15.21
C ASP A 110 -6.35 3.98 14.16
N LEU A 111 -6.07 2.76 14.64
CA LEU A 111 -5.76 1.62 13.77
C LEU A 111 -6.86 1.40 12.73
N LEU A 112 -8.12 1.48 13.17
CA LEU A 112 -9.28 1.35 12.30
C LEU A 112 -9.32 2.42 11.19
N TYR A 113 -8.98 3.68 11.51
CA TYR A 113 -8.89 4.74 10.51
C TYR A 113 -7.84 4.40 9.46
N ARG A 114 -6.64 3.99 9.87
CA ARG A 114 -5.54 3.65 8.95
C ARG A 114 -5.90 2.48 8.04
N GLN A 115 -6.47 1.42 8.62
CA GLN A 115 -6.93 0.25 7.89
C GLN A 115 -8.04 0.60 6.89
N ALA A 116 -9.08 1.33 7.33
CA ALA A 116 -10.19 1.67 6.44
C ALA A 116 -9.78 2.68 5.36
N LYS A 117 -8.90 3.63 5.70
CA LYS A 117 -8.32 4.55 4.71
C LYS A 117 -7.57 3.77 3.65
N LYS A 118 -6.89 2.68 4.01
CA LYS A 118 -6.14 1.86 3.08
C LYS A 118 -7.04 0.98 2.20
N TRP A 119 -8.01 0.29 2.82
CA TRP A 119 -8.73 -0.80 2.17
C TRP A 119 -10.13 -0.44 1.67
N CYS A 120 -10.73 0.62 2.21
CA CYS A 120 -12.10 1.05 1.86
C CYS A 120 -12.14 2.28 0.96
N THR A 121 -10.97 2.79 0.53
CA THR A 121 -10.87 3.97 -0.33
C THR A 121 -10.27 3.58 -1.68
N GLU A 122 -10.61 4.34 -2.71
CA GLU A 122 -10.00 4.20 -4.02
C GLU A 122 -8.52 4.57 -3.96
N PHE A 123 -7.68 3.72 -4.53
CA PHE A 123 -6.26 3.97 -4.70
C PHE A 123 -5.82 3.61 -6.12
N LYS A 124 -4.69 4.16 -6.53
CA LYS A 124 -3.96 3.69 -7.73
C LYS A 124 -2.97 2.63 -7.32
N THR A 125 -2.82 1.60 -8.13
CA THR A 125 -1.76 0.61 -8.06
C THR A 125 -0.48 1.15 -8.68
N ILE A 126 0.64 0.47 -8.44
CA ILE A 126 1.91 0.77 -9.11
C ILE A 126 1.73 0.67 -10.64
N SER A 127 0.99 -0.32 -11.13
CA SER A 127 0.69 -0.45 -12.57
C SER A 127 -0.07 0.76 -13.12
N GLU A 128 -1.15 1.18 -12.45
CA GLU A 128 -1.94 2.36 -12.85
C GLU A 128 -1.11 3.64 -12.80
N GLN A 129 -0.17 3.75 -11.84
CA GLN A 129 0.70 4.92 -11.71
C GLN A 129 1.78 4.97 -12.79
N ILE A 130 2.39 3.83 -13.16
CA ILE A 130 3.38 3.78 -14.25
C ILE A 130 2.69 4.12 -15.58
N GLY A 131 1.45 3.67 -15.76
CA GLY A 131 0.67 3.90 -16.97
C GLY A 131 1.22 3.16 -18.19
N SER A 132 0.73 3.53 -19.38
CA SER A 132 1.05 2.85 -20.64
C SER A 132 2.33 3.34 -21.32
N THR A 133 3.03 4.31 -20.73
CA THR A 133 4.19 4.97 -21.38
C THR A 133 5.47 4.14 -21.35
N LYS A 134 5.57 3.19 -20.40
CA LYS A 134 6.70 2.29 -20.29
C LYS A 134 6.33 0.91 -20.80
N THR A 135 7.23 0.31 -21.57
CA THR A 135 7.01 -1.04 -22.07
C THR A 135 7.57 -2.04 -21.08
N ARG A 136 6.77 -3.05 -20.75
CA ARG A 136 7.20 -4.12 -19.86
C ARG A 136 8.27 -4.98 -20.54
N GLU A 137 9.26 -5.42 -19.76
CA GLU A 137 10.20 -6.44 -20.22
C GLU A 137 9.55 -7.82 -20.07
N GLU A 138 9.42 -8.52 -21.18
CA GLU A 138 8.80 -9.84 -21.27
C GLU A 138 9.82 -10.94 -21.64
N ASP A 139 11.01 -10.56 -22.11
CA ASP A 139 12.07 -11.50 -22.46
C ASP A 139 12.75 -12.09 -21.21
N LEU A 140 12.62 -13.41 -21.05
CA LEU A 140 13.14 -14.11 -19.87
C LEU A 140 14.67 -14.08 -19.80
N ALA A 141 15.38 -14.12 -20.94
CA ALA A 141 16.84 -14.08 -20.94
C ALA A 141 17.36 -12.73 -20.43
N THR A 142 16.73 -11.64 -20.87
CA THR A 142 17.03 -10.28 -20.42
C THR A 142 16.75 -10.11 -18.93
N LEU A 143 15.59 -10.59 -18.44
CA LEU A 143 15.28 -10.57 -17.01
C LEU A 143 16.24 -11.43 -16.18
N ASP A 144 16.66 -12.59 -16.70
CA ASP A 144 17.63 -13.46 -16.05
C ASP A 144 18.99 -12.77 -15.89
N GLY A 145 19.44 -12.07 -16.94
CA GLY A 145 20.66 -11.26 -16.92
C GLY A 145 20.66 -10.14 -15.86
N LYS A 146 19.47 -9.65 -15.44
CA LYS A 146 19.36 -8.65 -14.36
C LYS A 146 19.55 -9.25 -12.97
N HIS A 147 19.45 -10.58 -12.79
CA HIS A 147 19.43 -11.22 -11.48
C HIS A 147 20.63 -10.85 -10.58
N GLY A 148 21.83 -10.75 -11.16
CA GLY A 148 23.04 -10.39 -10.41
C GLY A 148 22.98 -8.99 -9.78
N ALA A 149 22.34 -8.03 -10.46
CA ALA A 149 22.24 -6.64 -10.05
C ALA A 149 21.03 -6.35 -9.13
N LEU A 150 20.17 -7.35 -8.89
CA LEU A 150 19.03 -7.18 -8.00
C LEU A 150 19.49 -6.96 -6.55
N ASP A 151 18.73 -6.14 -5.85
CA ASP A 151 18.84 -5.99 -4.40
C ASP A 151 18.55 -7.33 -3.67
N GLU A 152 19.13 -7.48 -2.48
CA GLU A 152 19.04 -8.70 -1.69
C GLU A 152 17.61 -9.01 -1.23
N LYS A 153 16.79 -7.99 -0.90
CA LYS A 153 15.38 -8.19 -0.54
C LYS A 153 14.59 -8.74 -1.73
N ILE A 154 14.91 -8.31 -2.96
CA ILE A 154 14.29 -8.89 -4.17
C ILE A 154 14.76 -10.33 -4.35
N LYS A 155 16.07 -10.60 -4.30
CA LYS A 155 16.63 -11.95 -4.40
C LYS A 155 16.00 -12.91 -3.40
N GLN A 156 15.80 -12.47 -2.16
CA GLN A 156 15.11 -13.26 -1.13
C GLN A 156 13.65 -13.53 -1.49
N ALA A 157 12.92 -12.53 -2.01
CA ALA A 157 11.55 -12.72 -2.49
C ALA A 157 11.50 -13.71 -3.66
N LEU A 158 12.47 -13.68 -4.59
CA LEU A 158 12.54 -14.61 -5.72
C LEU A 158 12.76 -16.06 -5.25
N LYS A 159 13.49 -16.30 -4.15
CA LYS A 159 13.69 -17.65 -3.60
C LYS A 159 12.38 -18.31 -3.16
N GLN A 160 11.36 -17.51 -2.79
CA GLN A 160 10.04 -18.01 -2.39
C GLN A 160 9.15 -18.38 -3.59
N ILE A 161 9.56 -18.02 -4.82
CA ILE A 161 8.86 -18.39 -6.04
C ILE A 161 9.44 -19.71 -6.55
N THR A 162 8.70 -20.80 -6.34
CA THR A 162 9.15 -22.17 -6.63
C THR A 162 8.48 -22.78 -7.85
N ASP A 163 7.37 -22.21 -8.33
CA ASP A 163 6.54 -22.72 -9.42
C ASP A 163 7.00 -22.23 -10.80
N VAL A 164 8.32 -22.26 -11.04
CA VAL A 164 8.92 -21.95 -12.34
C VAL A 164 9.72 -23.15 -12.85
N SER A 165 9.67 -23.40 -14.15
CA SER A 165 10.40 -24.49 -14.80
C SER A 165 10.99 -24.01 -16.14
N GLY A 166 11.97 -24.76 -16.65
CA GLY A 166 12.66 -24.45 -17.92
C GLY A 166 13.94 -23.62 -17.76
N ASN A 167 14.44 -23.10 -18.88
CA ASN A 167 15.60 -22.22 -18.94
C ASN A 167 15.27 -20.82 -18.40
N ASN A 168 16.28 -20.06 -17.97
CA ASN A 168 16.13 -18.68 -17.46
C ASN A 168 15.19 -18.58 -16.24
N GLN A 169 15.36 -19.50 -15.29
CA GLN A 169 14.49 -19.58 -14.11
C GLN A 169 14.48 -18.30 -13.28
N ASN A 170 15.61 -17.57 -13.19
CA ASN A 170 15.64 -16.32 -12.44
C ASN A 170 14.85 -15.23 -13.18
N GLY A 171 14.94 -15.21 -14.52
CA GLY A 171 14.12 -14.35 -15.36
C GLY A 171 12.63 -14.60 -15.17
N ALA A 172 12.20 -15.87 -15.14
CA ALA A 172 10.81 -16.24 -14.88
C ALA A 172 10.33 -15.83 -13.47
N LYS A 173 11.15 -16.06 -12.44
CA LYS A 173 10.86 -15.61 -11.07
C LYS A 173 10.75 -14.09 -10.99
N LEU A 174 11.68 -13.36 -11.60
CA LEU A 174 11.66 -11.91 -11.64
C LEU A 174 10.40 -11.40 -12.34
N LYS A 175 10.04 -11.98 -13.49
CA LYS A 175 8.80 -11.66 -14.20
C LYS A 175 7.57 -11.79 -13.30
N LYS A 176 7.45 -12.92 -12.60
CA LYS A 176 6.34 -13.19 -11.68
C LYS A 176 6.35 -12.25 -10.47
N TRP A 177 7.53 -11.94 -9.93
CA TRP A 177 7.68 -10.93 -8.89
C TRP A 177 7.19 -9.56 -9.38
N CYS A 178 7.53 -9.15 -10.60
CA CYS A 178 7.03 -7.93 -11.21
C CYS A 178 5.49 -7.95 -11.33
N ASP A 179 4.91 -9.02 -11.89
CA ASP A 179 3.44 -9.17 -12.04
C ASP A 179 2.71 -9.00 -10.72
N ASN A 180 3.21 -9.66 -9.67
CA ASN A 180 2.58 -9.61 -8.36
C ASN A 180 2.70 -8.21 -7.76
N ASN A 181 3.91 -7.64 -7.73
CA ASN A 181 4.13 -6.37 -7.03
C ASN A 181 3.57 -5.16 -7.78
N LEU A 182 3.23 -5.27 -9.06
CA LEU A 182 2.50 -4.25 -9.82
C LEU A 182 1.10 -3.95 -9.25
N LYS A 183 0.51 -4.92 -8.54
CA LYS A 183 -0.80 -4.83 -7.91
C LYS A 183 -0.79 -4.09 -6.57
N ARG A 184 0.40 -3.82 -6.01
CA ARG A 184 0.54 -2.99 -4.81
C ARG A 184 -0.04 -1.61 -5.06
N SER A 185 -0.61 -1.02 -4.02
CA SER A 185 -0.98 0.39 -4.01
C SER A 185 0.24 1.28 -4.24
N TYR A 186 0.04 2.39 -4.95
CA TYR A 186 1.05 3.42 -5.12
C TYR A 186 0.97 4.40 -3.94
N SER A 187 2.04 4.44 -3.14
CA SER A 187 2.20 5.34 -2.00
C SER A 187 3.68 5.43 -1.62
N ASP A 188 4.04 6.39 -0.78
CA ASP A 188 5.42 6.57 -0.29
C ASP A 188 5.96 5.30 0.41
N VAL A 189 5.10 4.58 1.14
CA VAL A 189 5.47 3.31 1.79
C VAL A 189 5.88 2.24 0.77
N GLN A 190 5.31 2.31 -0.44
CA GLN A 190 5.59 1.38 -1.54
C GLN A 190 6.65 1.91 -2.52
N GLU A 191 7.33 3.03 -2.20
CA GLU A 191 8.33 3.64 -3.08
C GLU A 191 9.46 2.67 -3.43
N TYR A 192 9.87 1.84 -2.47
CA TYR A 192 10.83 0.75 -2.70
C TYR A 192 10.39 -0.15 -3.86
N TYR A 193 9.16 -0.69 -3.81
CA TYR A 193 8.65 -1.56 -4.86
C TYR A 193 8.49 -0.82 -6.18
N TYR A 194 7.99 0.41 -6.15
CA TYR A 194 7.85 1.24 -7.36
C TYR A 194 9.19 1.42 -8.08
N LYS A 195 10.24 1.87 -7.38
CA LYS A 195 11.58 2.10 -7.94
C LYS A 195 12.15 0.82 -8.56
N HIS A 196 12.06 -0.28 -7.84
CA HIS A 196 12.61 -1.55 -8.30
C HIS A 196 11.80 -2.18 -9.44
N ILE A 197 10.48 -2.03 -9.45
CA ILE A 197 9.65 -2.44 -10.59
C ILE A 197 10.04 -1.64 -11.83
N VAL A 198 10.09 -0.32 -11.72
CA VAL A 198 10.46 0.55 -12.84
C VAL A 198 11.84 0.20 -13.40
N SER A 199 12.83 -0.04 -12.53
CA SER A 199 14.20 -0.32 -12.96
C SER A 199 14.38 -1.73 -13.55
N ASN A 200 13.67 -2.72 -13.02
CA ASN A 200 13.97 -4.14 -13.34
C ASN A 200 12.95 -4.77 -14.26
N CYS A 201 11.70 -4.31 -14.23
CA CYS A 201 10.58 -4.92 -14.94
C CYS A 201 10.19 -4.20 -16.24
N TYR A 202 10.75 -3.03 -16.50
CA TYR A 202 10.48 -2.22 -17.69
C TYR A 202 11.75 -1.98 -18.49
N LYS A 203 11.57 -1.63 -19.76
CA LYS A 203 12.60 -1.18 -20.70
C LYS A 203 12.36 0.25 -21.14
#